data_AF-A0A6N1ATL9-F1
#
_entry.id   AF-A0A6N1ATL9-F1
#
_cell.length_a   1.000
_cell.length_b   1.000
_cell.length_c   1.000
_cell.angle_alpha   90.00
_cell.angle_beta   90.00
_cell.angle_gamma   90.00
#
_symmetry.space_group_name_H-M   'P 1'
#
loop_
_entity.id
_entity.type
_entity.pdbx_description
1 polymer ?
#
loop_
_entity_poly.entity_id
_entity_poly.type
_entity_poly.pdbx_seq_one_letter_code
_entity_poly.pdbx_strand_id
1 'polypeptide(L)'
;MIAMESAMTIGLTCPSSDDPCEMLRTFRADRKRIMAVIRRLEMDWPCSAEIQRRMAEYITDAFTAPPLKRGGAPLPLLHRALDRAYDAYDAAMLQRDDLRLLAFTDAAFSEVGRVLAGITVTDSGDRTWAPSRGAPLLLWLGSAQRDVARYTLRSGERTQTAAKITAAVADFALTATHRDILKEASHGG
;
A
#
# COMPACT_ATOMS: atom_id res chain seq x y z
N MET A 1 -28.62 25.04 -6.16
CA MET A 1 -28.40 23.99 -5.14
C MET A 1 -27.13 23.25 -5.54
N ILE A 2 -25.98 23.76 -5.11
CA ILE A 2 -24.66 23.22 -5.48
C ILE A 2 -24.41 22.04 -4.54
N ALA A 3 -24.36 20.84 -5.11
CA ALA A 3 -23.89 19.67 -4.39
C ALA A 3 -22.40 19.91 -4.07
N MET A 4 -22.10 20.22 -2.81
CA MET A 4 -20.75 20.08 -2.28
C MET A 4 -20.38 18.60 -2.37
N GLU A 5 -19.70 18.21 -3.45
CA GLU A 5 -18.85 17.04 -3.42
C GLU A 5 -17.80 17.29 -2.34
N SER A 6 -18.02 16.74 -1.15
CA SER A 6 -16.95 16.55 -0.18
C SER A 6 -15.97 15.55 -0.78
N ALA A 7 -15.12 16.02 -1.68
CA ALA A 7 -13.92 15.32 -2.12
C ALA A 7 -13.06 15.16 -0.86
N MET A 8 -13.17 14.01 -0.19
CA MET A 8 -12.35 13.67 0.96
C MET A 8 -10.92 13.47 0.44
N THR A 9 -10.12 14.53 0.60
CA THR A 9 -8.74 14.64 0.14
C THR A 9 -7.87 13.58 0.81
N ILE A 10 -7.08 12.86 0.01
CA ILE A 10 -5.99 12.01 0.52
C ILE A 10 -5.08 12.90 1.38
N GLY A 11 -4.79 12.45 2.60
CA GLY A 11 -3.87 13.13 3.51
C GLY A 11 -2.46 12.61 3.38
N LEU A 12 -1.47 13.46 3.68
CA LEU A 12 -0.10 13.04 3.93
C LEU A 12 0.34 13.61 5.28
N THR A 13 0.71 12.74 6.20
CA THR A 13 1.19 13.10 7.54
C THR A 13 2.62 12.60 7.76
N CYS A 14 3.20 12.82 8.94
CA CYS A 14 4.42 12.10 9.29
C CYS A 14 4.11 10.60 9.38
N PRO A 15 4.99 9.72 8.87
CA PRO A 15 4.94 8.31 9.24
C PRO A 15 5.00 8.16 10.76
N SER A 16 4.36 7.13 11.32
CA SER A 16 4.42 6.87 12.76
C SER A 16 5.82 6.47 13.24
N SER A 17 6.65 5.94 12.34
CA SER A 17 8.02 5.49 12.59
C SER A 17 8.86 5.58 11.32
N ASP A 18 10.18 5.63 11.46
CA ASP A 18 11.10 5.41 10.33
C ASP A 18 11.42 3.90 10.14
N ASP A 19 10.89 3.02 10.99
CA ASP A 19 11.03 1.56 10.90
C ASP A 19 9.73 0.91 10.36
N PRO A 20 9.75 0.29 9.17
CA PRO A 20 8.63 -0.46 8.63
C PRO A 20 8.09 -1.55 9.56
N CYS A 21 8.94 -2.17 10.39
CA CYS A 21 8.52 -3.19 11.35
C CYS A 21 7.64 -2.60 12.45
N GLU A 22 7.94 -1.39 12.94
CA GLU A 22 7.12 -0.70 13.93
C GLU A 22 5.76 -0.28 13.37
N MET A 23 5.70 0.16 12.11
CA MET A 23 4.42 0.43 11.43
C MET A 23 3.55 -0.83 11.40
N LEU A 24 4.14 -1.98 11.03
CA LEU A 24 3.44 -3.26 10.98
C LEU A 24 3.05 -3.78 12.38
N ARG A 25 3.87 -3.52 13.41
CA ARG A 25 3.50 -3.82 14.81
C ARG A 25 2.28 -3.03 15.23
N THR A 26 2.24 -1.73 14.93
CA THR A 26 1.07 -0.86 15.18
C THR A 26 -0.16 -1.38 14.44
N PHE A 27 -0.01 -1.72 13.14
CA PHE A 27 -1.08 -2.34 12.37
C PHE A 27 -1.64 -3.59 13.08
N ARG A 28 -0.79 -4.54 13.45
CA ARG A 28 -1.19 -5.80 14.11
C ARG A 28 -1.84 -5.56 15.46
N ALA A 29 -1.37 -4.58 16.23
CA ALA A 29 -1.91 -4.25 17.54
C ALA A 29 -3.38 -3.84 17.48
N ASP A 30 -3.79 -3.06 16.47
CA ASP A 30 -5.18 -2.62 16.34
C ASP A 30 -6.08 -3.67 15.66
N ARG A 31 -5.51 -4.65 14.94
CA ARG A 31 -6.25 -5.61 14.10
C ARG A 31 -6.27 -7.02 14.69
N LYS A 32 -6.51 -7.13 16.00
CA LYS A 32 -6.60 -8.41 16.73
C LYS A 32 -7.54 -9.43 16.07
N ARG A 33 -8.63 -8.96 15.46
CA ARG A 33 -9.64 -9.81 14.81
C ARG A 33 -9.15 -10.61 13.60
N ILE A 34 -8.16 -10.11 12.86
CA ILE A 34 -7.61 -10.80 11.67
C ILE A 34 -6.29 -11.52 11.95
N MET A 35 -5.79 -11.51 13.20
CA MET A 35 -4.50 -12.13 13.54
C MET A 35 -4.43 -13.62 13.19
N ALA A 36 -5.55 -14.35 13.22
CA ALA A 36 -5.59 -15.75 12.79
C ALA A 36 -5.28 -15.90 11.29
N VAL A 37 -5.83 -15.00 10.46
CA VAL A 37 -5.58 -14.94 9.02
C VAL A 37 -4.13 -14.55 8.72
N ILE A 38 -3.62 -13.55 9.44
CA ILE A 38 -2.21 -13.10 9.33
C ILE A 38 -1.26 -14.28 9.61
N ARG A 39 -1.47 -14.99 10.74
CA ARG A 39 -0.63 -16.13 11.11
C ARG A 39 -0.70 -17.25 10.09
N ARG A 40 -1.89 -17.53 9.54
CA ARG A 40 -2.03 -18.55 8.49
C ARG A 40 -1.24 -18.17 7.25
N LEU A 41 -1.37 -16.94 6.76
CA LEU A 41 -0.60 -16.45 5.62
C LEU A 41 0.91 -16.57 5.88
N GLU A 42 1.39 -16.20 7.06
CA GLU A 42 2.81 -16.29 7.41
C GLU A 42 3.32 -17.73 7.54
N MET A 43 2.48 -18.69 7.93
CA MET A 43 2.82 -20.11 7.95
C MET A 43 2.89 -20.69 6.53
N ASP A 44 1.88 -20.39 5.70
CA ASP A 44 1.79 -20.89 4.34
C ASP A 44 2.85 -20.22 3.42
N TRP A 45 3.11 -18.92 3.64
CA TRP A 45 4.14 -18.13 2.94
C TRP A 45 4.92 -17.27 3.94
N PRO A 46 6.03 -17.77 4.49
CA PRO A 46 6.92 -16.99 5.36
C PRO A 46 7.43 -15.71 4.70
N CYS A 47 7.55 -15.70 3.37
CA CYS A 47 7.95 -14.52 2.60
C CYS A 47 6.92 -13.37 2.64
N SER A 48 5.67 -13.63 3.03
CA SER A 48 4.63 -12.60 3.12
C SER A 48 4.98 -11.51 4.13
N ALA A 49 5.71 -11.83 5.20
CA ALA A 49 6.18 -10.84 6.16
C ALA A 49 7.15 -9.83 5.53
N GLU A 50 8.05 -10.30 4.67
CA GLU A 50 8.97 -9.43 3.93
C GLU A 50 8.24 -8.58 2.88
N ILE A 51 7.23 -9.15 2.20
CA ILE A 51 6.38 -8.39 1.27
C ILE A 51 5.66 -7.25 2.01
N GLN A 52 5.07 -7.53 3.17
CA GLN A 52 4.43 -6.51 4.01
C GLN A 52 5.43 -5.43 4.46
N ARG A 53 6.64 -5.83 4.86
CA ARG A 53 7.70 -4.89 5.27
C ARG A 53 8.08 -3.96 4.12
N ARG A 54 8.29 -4.50 2.92
CA ARG A 54 8.59 -3.70 1.73
C ARG A 54 7.43 -2.81 1.31
N MET A 55 6.18 -3.26 1.48
CA MET A 55 5.03 -2.36 1.29
C MET A 55 5.06 -1.20 2.27
N ALA A 56 5.29 -1.46 3.56
CA ALA A 56 5.41 -0.41 4.57
C ALA A 56 6.57 0.55 4.27
N GLU A 57 7.68 0.06 3.72
CA GLU A 57 8.77 0.91 3.23
C GLU A 57 8.36 1.75 2.00
N TYR A 58 7.60 1.16 1.08
CA TYR A 58 7.22 1.80 -0.17
C TYR A 58 6.22 2.94 0.01
N ILE A 59 5.15 2.72 0.79
CA ILE A 59 4.06 3.70 0.95
C ILE A 59 4.01 4.35 2.33
N THR A 60 4.64 3.75 3.34
CA THR A 60 4.49 4.09 4.76
C THR A 60 3.04 4.14 5.24
N ASP A 61 2.83 4.50 6.50
CA ASP A 61 1.51 4.81 7.06
C ASP A 61 1.18 6.32 7.01
N ALA A 62 2.02 7.12 6.34
CA ALA A 62 1.85 8.56 6.19
C ALA A 62 0.66 8.94 5.31
N PHE A 63 0.38 8.16 4.27
CA PHE A 63 -0.77 8.42 3.41
C PHE A 63 -2.05 8.01 4.12
N THR A 64 -3.04 8.90 4.14
CA THR A 64 -4.36 8.57 4.66
C THR A 64 -5.34 8.34 3.52
N ALA A 65 -5.92 7.15 3.47
CA ALA A 65 -6.92 6.78 2.49
C ALA A 65 -8.32 7.21 2.96
N PRO A 66 -9.19 7.69 2.05
CA PRO A 66 -10.55 8.06 2.41
C PRO A 66 -11.35 6.83 2.90
N PRO A 67 -12.29 6.97 3.82
CA PRO A 67 -13.07 5.85 4.34
C PRO A 67 -13.82 5.11 3.22
N LEU A 68 -13.95 3.78 3.35
CA LEU A 68 -14.71 2.94 2.42
C LEU A 68 -16.22 3.22 2.44
N LYS A 69 -16.75 3.65 3.61
CA LYS A 69 -18.16 3.96 3.82
C LYS A 69 -18.32 5.42 4.22
N ARG A 70 -19.43 6.03 3.79
CA ARG A 70 -19.77 7.42 4.13
C ARG A 70 -19.83 7.57 5.66
N GLY A 71 -19.02 8.46 6.22
CA GLY A 71 -18.93 8.71 7.68
C GLY A 71 -17.90 7.87 8.45
N GLY A 72 -17.10 7.03 7.78
CA GLY A 72 -15.96 6.36 8.43
C GLY A 72 -14.79 7.31 8.70
N ALA A 73 -13.93 6.94 9.65
CA ALA A 73 -12.66 7.64 9.84
C ALA A 73 -11.68 7.33 8.69
N PRO A 74 -10.89 8.30 8.22
CA PRO A 74 -9.74 8.05 7.36
C PRO A 74 -8.79 7.06 8.05
N LEU A 75 -8.16 6.19 7.26
CA LEU A 75 -7.24 5.17 7.74
C LEU A 75 -5.92 5.27 6.97
N PRO A 76 -4.77 4.94 7.59
CA PRO A 76 -3.52 4.83 6.87
C PRO A 76 -3.66 3.91 5.65
N LEU A 77 -3.13 4.31 4.50
CA LEU A 77 -3.21 3.57 3.25
C LEU A 77 -2.60 2.18 3.40
N LEU A 78 -1.46 2.08 4.10
CA LEU A 78 -0.86 0.79 4.44
C LEU A 78 -1.85 -0.13 5.14
N HIS A 79 -2.57 0.38 6.14
CA HIS A 79 -3.54 -0.43 6.88
C HIS A 79 -4.70 -0.87 5.99
N ARG A 80 -5.23 0.04 5.17
CA ARG A 80 -6.31 -0.26 4.24
C ARG A 80 -5.91 -1.29 3.17
N ALA A 81 -4.70 -1.16 2.62
CA ALA A 81 -4.18 -2.10 1.63
C ALA A 81 -4.01 -3.49 2.25
N LEU A 82 -3.47 -3.58 3.46
CA LEU A 82 -3.31 -4.84 4.18
C LEU A 82 -4.64 -5.47 4.57
N ASP A 83 -5.59 -4.69 5.11
CA ASP A 83 -6.93 -5.19 5.43
C ASP A 83 -7.59 -5.83 4.19
N ARG A 84 -7.54 -5.13 3.05
CA ARG A 84 -8.07 -5.66 1.78
C ARG A 84 -7.33 -6.91 1.31
N ALA A 85 -6.02 -6.96 1.49
CA ALA A 85 -5.19 -8.11 1.14
C ALA A 85 -5.56 -9.35 1.96
N TYR A 86 -5.77 -9.20 3.27
CA TYR A 86 -6.18 -10.29 4.14
C TYR A 86 -7.60 -10.76 3.86
N ASP A 87 -8.52 -9.84 3.57
CA ASP A 87 -9.88 -10.21 3.16
C ASP A 87 -9.87 -11.01 1.84
N ALA A 88 -9.05 -10.60 0.86
CA ALA A 88 -8.92 -11.31 -0.42
C ALA A 88 -8.26 -12.69 -0.25
N TYR A 89 -7.24 -12.78 0.60
CA TYR A 89 -6.61 -14.04 0.96
C TYR A 89 -7.59 -15.01 1.61
N ASP A 90 -8.38 -14.55 2.60
CA ASP A 90 -9.36 -15.39 3.30
C ASP A 90 -10.51 -15.82 2.36
N ALA A 91 -10.93 -14.95 1.44
CA ALA A 91 -11.90 -15.32 0.40
C ALA A 91 -11.36 -16.38 -0.58
N ALA A 92 -10.04 -16.46 -0.75
CA ALA A 92 -9.38 -17.44 -1.62
C ALA A 92 -9.05 -18.77 -0.93
N MET A 93 -9.49 -19.02 0.32
CA MET A 93 -9.08 -20.22 1.10
C MET A 93 -9.30 -21.58 0.42
N LEU A 94 -10.25 -21.69 -0.51
CA LEU A 94 -10.51 -22.93 -1.25
C LEU A 94 -9.71 -23.06 -2.55
N GLN A 95 -8.86 -22.07 -2.86
CA GLN A 95 -8.02 -22.04 -4.05
C GLN A 95 -6.66 -22.68 -3.79
N ARG A 96 -5.94 -22.96 -4.88
CA ARG A 96 -4.54 -23.37 -4.82
C ARG A 96 -3.67 -22.32 -4.12
N ASP A 97 -2.59 -22.79 -3.51
CA ASP A 97 -1.64 -21.99 -2.74
C ASP A 97 -1.15 -20.74 -3.50
N ASP A 98 -0.68 -20.92 -4.72
CA ASP A 98 -0.23 -19.83 -5.58
C ASP A 98 -1.32 -18.78 -5.86
N LEU A 99 -2.57 -19.21 -6.05
CA LEU A 99 -3.72 -18.31 -6.22
C LEU A 99 -4.09 -17.56 -4.93
N ARG A 100 -3.90 -18.18 -3.75
CA ARG A 100 -4.12 -17.52 -2.46
C ARG A 100 -3.11 -16.39 -2.24
N LEU A 101 -1.83 -16.63 -2.54
CA LEU A 101 -0.79 -15.59 -2.49
C LEU A 101 -1.02 -14.51 -3.55
N LEU A 102 -1.46 -14.89 -4.75
CA LEU A 102 -1.84 -13.94 -5.80
C LEU A 102 -2.98 -13.03 -5.35
N ALA A 103 -4.05 -13.59 -4.77
CA ALA A 103 -5.17 -12.81 -4.25
C ALA A 103 -4.72 -11.80 -3.17
N PHE A 104 -3.84 -12.21 -2.25
CA PHE A 104 -3.25 -11.32 -1.25
C PHE A 104 -2.50 -10.16 -1.89
N THR A 105 -1.52 -10.48 -2.76
CA THR A 105 -0.63 -9.47 -3.35
C THR A 105 -1.36 -8.53 -4.31
N ASP A 106 -2.24 -9.05 -5.17
CA ASP A 106 -3.00 -8.25 -6.12
C ASP A 106 -3.95 -7.29 -5.42
N ALA A 107 -4.67 -7.75 -4.38
CA ALA A 107 -5.55 -6.88 -3.59
C ALA A 107 -4.76 -5.77 -2.87
N ALA A 108 -3.58 -6.08 -2.33
CA ALA A 108 -2.73 -5.10 -1.67
C ALA A 108 -2.21 -4.04 -2.66
N PHE A 109 -1.63 -4.47 -3.78
CA PHE A 109 -0.97 -3.58 -4.74
C PHE A 109 -1.96 -2.78 -5.59
N SER A 110 -3.11 -3.36 -5.93
CA SER A 110 -4.18 -2.66 -6.64
C SER A 110 -4.79 -1.56 -5.78
N GLU A 111 -4.93 -1.76 -4.47
CA GLU A 111 -5.44 -0.74 -3.56
C GLU A 111 -4.51 0.46 -3.45
N VAL A 112 -3.20 0.21 -3.36
CA VAL A 112 -2.18 1.26 -3.41
C VAL A 112 -2.26 2.02 -4.74
N GLY A 113 -2.29 1.30 -5.87
CA GLY A 113 -2.39 1.91 -7.18
C GLY A 113 -3.64 2.75 -7.36
N ARG A 114 -4.78 2.26 -6.87
CA ARG A 114 -6.07 2.97 -6.94
C ARG A 114 -6.08 4.25 -6.12
N VAL A 115 -5.55 4.22 -4.90
CA VAL A 115 -5.56 5.40 -4.01
C VAL A 115 -4.54 6.44 -4.48
N LEU A 116 -3.35 6.01 -4.89
CA LEU A 116 -2.28 6.94 -5.29
C LEU A 116 -2.34 7.34 -6.77
N ALA A 117 -3.35 6.90 -7.52
CA ALA A 117 -3.55 7.30 -8.91
C ALA A 117 -3.63 8.83 -9.03
N GLY A 118 -2.79 9.40 -9.88
CA GLY A 118 -2.69 10.84 -10.04
C GLY A 118 -2.16 11.58 -8.80
N ILE A 119 -1.52 10.92 -7.83
CA ILE A 119 -0.92 11.58 -6.67
C ILE A 119 0.58 11.77 -6.87
N THR A 120 1.04 12.99 -6.64
CA THR A 120 2.44 13.36 -6.62
C THR A 120 2.72 14.15 -5.34
N VAL A 121 3.85 13.87 -4.70
CA VAL A 121 4.30 14.59 -3.49
C VAL A 121 5.44 15.50 -3.87
N THR A 122 5.37 16.77 -3.52
CA THR A 122 6.46 17.73 -3.72
C THR A 122 6.88 18.32 -2.38
N ASP A 123 8.18 18.39 -2.10
CA ASP A 123 8.73 19.04 -0.90
C ASP A 123 9.01 20.54 -1.12
N SER A 124 9.45 21.25 -0.07
CA SER A 124 9.80 22.67 -0.18
C SER A 124 11.02 22.97 -1.04
N GLY A 125 11.82 21.95 -1.38
CA GLY A 125 12.95 22.07 -2.29
C GLY A 125 12.59 21.72 -3.73
N ASP A 126 11.30 21.68 -4.07
CA ASP A 126 10.74 21.26 -5.36
C ASP A 126 11.11 19.83 -5.79
N ARG A 127 11.64 19.01 -4.89
CA ARG A 127 11.86 17.60 -5.17
C ARG A 127 10.53 16.90 -5.19
N THR A 128 10.37 16.02 -6.16
CA THR A 128 9.08 15.41 -6.46
C THR A 128 9.18 13.89 -6.36
N TRP A 129 8.30 13.31 -5.54
CA TRP A 129 8.09 11.87 -5.45
C TRP A 129 6.79 11.48 -6.15
N ALA A 130 6.88 10.39 -6.90
CA ALA A 130 5.79 9.84 -7.68
C ALA A 130 5.75 8.31 -7.47
N PRO A 131 4.60 7.75 -7.02
CA PRO A 131 4.50 6.33 -6.74
C PRO A 131 4.75 5.43 -7.95
N SER A 132 4.60 5.94 -9.17
CA SER A 132 4.91 5.18 -10.40
C SER A 132 6.39 5.10 -10.76
N ARG A 133 7.27 5.86 -10.08
CA ARG A 133 8.73 5.87 -10.37
C ARG A 133 9.51 4.77 -9.65
N GLY A 134 8.87 3.95 -8.82
CA GLY A 134 9.49 2.79 -8.17
C GLY A 134 10.36 3.10 -6.94
N ALA A 135 10.61 4.36 -6.61
CA ALA A 135 11.34 4.73 -5.40
C ALA A 135 10.43 4.66 -4.16
N PRO A 136 10.82 3.98 -3.06
CA PRO A 136 10.08 3.98 -1.82
C PRO A 136 9.90 5.37 -1.21
N LEU A 137 8.72 5.66 -0.69
CA LEU A 137 8.44 6.93 -0.02
C LEU A 137 9.34 7.11 1.21
N LEU A 138 9.58 6.06 2.00
CA LEU A 138 10.39 6.16 3.21
C LEU A 138 11.82 6.65 2.91
N LEU A 139 12.44 6.13 1.84
CA LEU A 139 13.76 6.57 1.41
C LEU A 139 13.74 8.02 0.91
N TRP A 140 12.71 8.40 0.16
CA TRP A 140 12.55 9.77 -0.30
C TRP A 140 12.38 10.76 0.87
N LEU A 141 11.57 10.41 1.87
CA LEU A 141 11.38 11.18 3.10
C LEU A 141 12.68 11.28 3.90
N GLY A 142 13.44 10.20 4.03
CA GLY A 142 14.73 10.18 4.73
C GLY A 142 15.82 11.03 4.05
N SER A 143 15.70 11.23 2.73
CA SER A 143 16.57 12.14 1.97
C SER A 143 16.20 13.62 2.13
N ALA A 144 15.06 13.94 2.75
CA ALA A 144 14.59 15.28 3.06
C ALA A 144 14.92 15.67 4.51
N GLN A 145 15.28 16.93 4.74
CA GLN A 145 15.21 17.48 6.10
C GLN A 145 13.75 17.34 6.59
N ARG A 146 13.58 16.68 7.75
CA ARG A 146 12.34 16.11 8.32
C ARG A 146 11.24 17.13 8.67
N ASP A 147 10.86 18.02 7.78
CA ASP A 147 9.78 18.99 8.01
C ASP A 147 8.59 18.67 7.11
N VAL A 148 7.78 17.70 7.55
CA VAL A 148 6.62 17.16 6.82
C VAL A 148 5.54 18.21 6.56
N ALA A 149 5.53 19.29 7.37
CA ALA A 149 4.67 20.45 7.18
C ALA A 149 4.86 21.18 5.84
N ARG A 150 5.89 20.79 5.06
CA ARG A 150 6.23 21.38 3.77
C ARG A 150 5.90 20.51 2.56
N TYR A 151 5.29 19.34 2.76
CA TYR A 151 4.88 18.51 1.63
C TYR A 151 3.54 18.98 1.07
N THR A 152 3.51 19.14 -0.25
CA THR A 152 2.28 19.42 -0.98
C THR A 152 1.87 18.20 -1.78
N LEU A 153 0.62 17.77 -1.58
CA LEU A 153 -0.01 16.78 -2.45
C LEU A 153 -0.54 17.50 -3.67
N ARG A 154 0.04 17.18 -4.82
CA ARG A 154 -0.47 17.65 -6.11
C ARG A 154 -1.20 16.49 -6.75
N SER A 155 -2.42 16.76 -7.24
CA SER A 155 -3.02 15.90 -8.24
C SER A 155 -2.16 16.04 -9.51
N GLY A 156 -1.28 15.07 -9.73
CA GLY A 156 -0.39 15.01 -10.87
C GLY A 156 -1.17 14.76 -12.15
N GLU A 157 -0.66 15.31 -13.25
CA GLU A 157 -1.15 15.10 -14.61
C GLU A 157 -1.35 13.61 -14.95
N ARG A 158 -2.16 13.34 -15.99
CA ARG A 158 -2.67 12.05 -16.53
C ARG A 158 -1.66 10.89 -16.74
N THR A 159 -0.41 10.98 -16.29
CA THR A 159 0.67 10.00 -16.51
C THR A 159 0.80 8.93 -15.42
N GLN A 160 0.28 9.17 -14.21
CA GLN A 160 0.31 8.24 -13.07
C GLN A 160 -0.98 7.40 -12.94
N THR A 161 -1.06 6.34 -13.74
CA THR A 161 -2.20 5.40 -13.71
C THR A 161 -2.08 4.38 -12.58
N ALA A 162 -3.20 3.90 -12.06
CA ALA A 162 -3.23 2.83 -11.06
C ALA A 162 -2.39 1.61 -11.47
N ALA A 163 -2.49 1.16 -12.72
CA ALA A 163 -1.74 0.01 -13.23
C ALA A 163 -0.21 0.19 -13.13
N LYS A 164 0.32 1.36 -13.52
CA LYS A 164 1.75 1.66 -13.40
C LYS A 164 2.22 1.67 -11.94
N ILE A 165 1.40 2.18 -11.03
CA ILE A 165 1.72 2.21 -9.60
C ILE A 165 1.70 0.79 -9.03
N THR A 166 0.67 0.00 -9.35
CA THR A 166 0.58 -1.42 -8.96
C THR A 166 1.81 -2.19 -9.43
N ALA A 167 2.23 -2.00 -10.68
CA ALA A 167 3.45 -2.61 -11.21
C ALA A 167 4.70 -2.16 -10.44
N ALA A 168 4.86 -0.85 -10.17
CA ALA A 168 6.01 -0.32 -9.44
C ALA A 168 6.09 -0.85 -7.99
N VAL A 169 4.95 -0.96 -7.30
CA VAL A 169 4.86 -1.55 -5.95
C VAL A 169 5.21 -3.03 -6.00
N ALA A 170 4.65 -3.78 -6.96
CA ALA A 170 4.96 -5.20 -7.15
C ALA A 170 6.45 -5.40 -7.43
N ASP A 171 7.05 -4.53 -8.25
CA ASP A 171 8.46 -4.64 -8.62
C ASP A 171 9.41 -4.41 -7.46
N PHE A 172 9.00 -3.56 -6.51
CA PHE A 172 9.75 -3.30 -5.29
C PHE A 172 9.52 -4.39 -4.22
N ALA A 173 8.25 -4.73 -3.98
CA ALA A 173 7.85 -5.60 -2.88
C ALA A 173 8.13 -7.09 -3.14
N LEU A 174 8.12 -7.51 -4.41
CA LEU A 174 8.35 -8.90 -4.79
C LEU A 174 9.80 -9.14 -5.24
N THR A 175 10.35 -10.30 -4.89
CA THR A 175 11.60 -10.78 -5.48
C THR A 175 11.34 -11.29 -6.90
N ALA A 176 12.41 -11.52 -7.68
CA ALA A 176 12.29 -12.19 -8.98
C ALA A 176 11.53 -13.53 -8.86
N THR A 177 11.93 -14.35 -7.89
CA THR A 177 11.30 -15.65 -7.61
C THR A 177 9.81 -15.54 -7.30
N HIS A 178 9.38 -14.57 -6.46
CA HIS A 178 7.96 -14.39 -6.18
C HIS A 178 7.17 -13.98 -7.43
N ARG A 179 7.74 -13.11 -8.28
CA ARG A 179 7.08 -12.68 -9.52
C ARG A 179 6.90 -13.85 -10.48
N ASP A 180 7.87 -14.74 -10.58
CA ASP A 180 7.78 -15.88 -11.50
C ASP A 180 6.68 -16.86 -11.07
N ILE A 181 6.58 -17.18 -9.77
CA ILE A 181 5.49 -18.01 -9.21
C ILE A 181 4.12 -17.39 -9.51
N LEU A 182 3.97 -16.07 -9.31
CA LEU A 182 2.69 -15.38 -9.52
C LEU A 182 2.33 -15.22 -11.01
N LYS A 183 3.33 -15.11 -11.89
CA LYS A 183 3.11 -15.14 -13.34
C LYS A 183 2.59 -16.49 -13.80
N GLU A 184 3.14 -17.60 -13.30
CA GLU A 184 2.65 -18.94 -13.63
C GLU A 184 1.20 -19.13 -13.15
N ALA A 185 0.90 -18.69 -11.92
CA ALA A 185 -0.44 -18.77 -11.34
C ALA A 185 -1.50 -17.97 -12.12
N SER A 186 -1.12 -16.83 -12.71
CA SER A 186 -2.03 -15.97 -13.49
C SER A 186 -2.31 -16.47 -14.91
N HIS A 187 -1.46 -17.32 -15.48
CA HIS A 187 -1.60 -17.84 -16.84
C HIS A 187 -2.06 -19.31 -16.90
N GLY A 188 -2.04 -20.02 -15.77
CA GLY A 188 -2.40 -21.43 -15.67
C GLY A 188 -3.83 -21.73 -15.17
N GLY A 189 -4.75 -20.78 -15.31
CA GLY A 189 -6.17 -20.91 -14.93
C GLY A 189 -7.08 -21.31 -16.08
#